data_AF-A0A534F5C3-F1
#
_entry.id   AF-A0A534F5C3-F1
#
_cell.length_a   1.000
_cell.length_b   1.000
_cell.length_c   1.000
_cell.angle_alpha   90.00
_cell.angle_beta   90.00
_cell.angle_gamma   90.00
#
_symmetry.space_group_name_H-M   'P 1'
#
loop_
_entity.id
_entity.type
_entity.pdbx_description
1 polymer ?
#
loop_
_entity_poly.entity_id
_entity_poly.type
_entity_poly.pdbx_seq_one_letter_code
_entity_poly.pdbx_strand_id
1 'polypeptide(L)'
;MIQSVTQFLYGSTPAEFKSAFGLQESVERLRAATKRSAFSALAQSAAVGPVKETKVRLQRVIPMFQNSFKPSFFGRFDVRPDGVYLSGRFSLLPLVKIFMTFWLGGTIVIGVVFGAGAQSQGASPWGMLGCFGMTAFGIGLIALGKWLARNDADWLSNVIRTALQAPNALESVSTNLTRPEPGTPTVLKVSAGFLILAGVVNLATVYGNRLPKGPVAAQFDEPFLRTAIAIMSVVMIALAIGIYQRRLLAWRLGLVFLVASAAVCLLQILLFSSFPDPLGLRIGESVAMLVVFAVWTRWWYAQRVHFREEDAAWPSNRA
;
A
#
# COMPACT_ATOMS: atom_id res chain seq x y z
N MET A 1 -26.29 -17.11 3.99
CA MET A 1 -25.88 -15.94 3.16
C MET A 1 -25.20 -14.85 3.98
N ILE A 2 -25.84 -14.28 5.02
CA ILE A 2 -25.27 -13.19 5.84
C ILE A 2 -23.94 -13.58 6.50
N GLN A 3 -23.83 -14.78 7.09
CA GLN A 3 -22.58 -15.26 7.71
C GLN A 3 -21.43 -15.41 6.69
N SER A 4 -21.72 -15.85 5.46
CA SER A 4 -20.71 -16.00 4.41
C SER A 4 -20.18 -14.63 3.95
N VAL A 5 -21.06 -13.64 3.85
CA VAL A 5 -20.68 -12.26 3.51
C VAL A 5 -19.87 -11.61 4.63
N THR A 6 -20.30 -11.74 5.89
CA THR A 6 -19.56 -11.17 7.02
C THR A 6 -18.21 -11.85 7.22
N GLN A 7 -18.11 -13.16 6.99
CA GLN A 7 -16.85 -13.88 7.00
C GLN A 7 -15.94 -13.45 5.84
N PHE A 8 -16.48 -13.27 4.64
CA PHE A 8 -15.73 -12.74 3.51
C PHE A 8 -15.19 -11.33 3.78
N LEU A 9 -16.02 -10.43 4.33
CA LEU A 9 -15.63 -9.04 4.58
C LEU A 9 -14.73 -8.89 5.82
N TYR A 10 -15.05 -9.56 6.92
CA TYR A 10 -14.48 -9.30 8.25
C TYR A 10 -13.98 -10.55 8.99
N GLY A 11 -13.88 -11.68 8.29
CA GLY A 11 -13.41 -12.95 8.81
C GLY A 11 -12.10 -12.81 9.58
N SER A 12 -11.98 -13.62 10.62
CA SER A 12 -10.83 -13.65 11.50
C SER A 12 -10.28 -15.07 11.55
N THR A 13 -8.96 -15.20 11.61
CA THR A 13 -8.30 -16.51 11.64
C THR A 13 -7.74 -16.72 13.04
N PRO A 14 -8.21 -17.73 13.81
CA PRO A 14 -7.63 -18.03 15.11
C PRO A 14 -6.16 -18.44 14.95
N ALA A 15 -5.32 -18.07 15.92
CA ALA A 15 -3.91 -18.40 15.93
C ALA A 15 -3.43 -18.59 17.37
N GLU A 16 -2.61 -19.61 17.56
CA GLU A 16 -2.05 -19.97 18.86
C GLU A 16 -0.59 -20.35 18.70
N PHE A 17 0.26 -19.86 19.61
CA PHE A 17 1.69 -20.09 19.58
C PHE A 17 2.18 -20.53 20.96
N LYS A 18 2.67 -21.77 21.06
CA LYS A 18 3.32 -22.27 22.28
C LYS A 18 4.69 -21.62 22.44
N SER A 19 4.96 -21.10 23.63
CA SER A 19 6.28 -20.60 24.03
C SER A 19 7.13 -21.71 24.63
N ALA A 20 8.42 -21.68 24.32
CA ALA A 20 9.43 -22.52 24.98
C ALA A 20 9.89 -21.95 26.33
N PHE A 21 9.43 -20.74 26.68
CA PHE A 21 9.91 -19.96 27.82
C PHE A 21 8.82 -19.69 28.85
N GLY A 22 9.24 -19.27 30.04
CA GLY A 22 8.34 -18.77 31.07
C GLY A 22 7.58 -17.51 30.63
N LEU A 23 6.54 -17.12 31.36
CA LEU A 23 5.62 -16.06 30.94
C LEU A 23 6.31 -14.70 30.74
N GLN A 24 7.08 -14.25 31.75
CA GLN A 24 7.76 -12.96 31.71
C GLN A 24 8.80 -12.92 30.58
N GLU A 25 9.61 -13.97 30.46
CA GLU A 25 10.61 -14.10 29.40
C GLU A 25 9.95 -14.11 28.01
N SER A 26 8.82 -14.79 27.84
CA SER A 26 8.06 -14.82 26.59
C SER A 26 7.57 -13.43 26.17
N VAL A 27 7.04 -12.67 27.14
CA VAL A 27 6.60 -11.28 26.92
C VAL A 27 7.77 -10.39 26.52
N GLU A 28 8.91 -10.55 27.18
CA GLU A 28 10.10 -9.72 26.97
C GLU A 28 10.78 -10.03 25.63
N ARG A 29 10.93 -11.31 25.28
CA ARG A 29 11.42 -11.76 23.98
C ARG A 29 10.54 -11.26 22.83
N LEU A 30 9.22 -11.40 22.94
CA LEU A 30 8.30 -10.90 21.92
C LEU A 30 8.33 -9.38 21.82
N ARG A 31 8.48 -8.67 22.94
CA ARG A 31 8.65 -7.22 22.95
C ARG A 31 9.95 -6.81 22.27
N ALA A 32 11.04 -7.53 22.49
CA ALA A 32 12.34 -7.24 21.87
C ALA A 32 12.35 -7.52 20.36
N ALA A 33 11.61 -8.54 19.90
CA ALA A 33 11.44 -8.84 18.48
C ALA A 33 10.47 -7.90 17.75
N THR A 34 9.84 -6.94 18.45
CA THR A 34 8.83 -6.04 17.89
C THR A 34 9.20 -4.57 18.14
N LYS A 35 8.63 -3.68 17.33
CA LYS A 35 8.84 -2.23 17.44
C LYS A 35 7.63 -1.57 18.08
N ARG A 36 7.86 -0.53 18.90
CA ARG A 36 6.77 0.19 19.57
C ARG A 36 5.99 1.12 18.63
N SER A 37 6.62 1.65 17.58
CA SER A 37 6.04 2.65 16.69
C SER A 37 6.34 2.36 15.21
N ALA A 38 5.43 2.76 14.32
CA ALA A 38 5.65 2.71 12.88
C ALA A 38 6.81 3.62 12.44
N PHE A 39 7.04 4.72 13.17
CA PHE A 39 8.14 5.65 12.91
C PHE A 39 9.53 5.06 13.20
N SER A 40 9.63 3.96 13.96
CA SER A 40 10.90 3.25 14.12
C SER A 40 11.13 2.18 13.05
N ALA A 41 10.18 1.99 12.13
CA ALA A 41 10.21 1.06 11.01
C ALA A 41 10.29 1.78 9.65
N LEU A 42 10.98 2.93 9.56
CA LEU A 42 11.03 3.75 8.35
C LEU A 42 11.83 3.16 7.20
N ALA A 43 12.74 2.22 7.47
CA ALA A 43 13.65 1.67 6.46
C ALA A 43 13.29 0.23 6.03
N GLN A 44 12.67 -0.55 6.91
CA GLN A 44 12.42 -1.97 6.70
C GLN A 44 11.10 -2.40 7.32
N SER A 45 10.52 -3.46 6.76
CA SER A 45 9.30 -4.05 7.31
C SER A 45 9.52 -4.54 8.73
N ALA A 46 8.59 -4.24 9.64
CA ALA A 46 8.70 -4.62 11.05
C ALA A 46 7.35 -5.01 11.65
N ALA A 47 7.38 -5.90 12.64
CA ALA A 47 6.23 -6.16 13.49
C ALA A 47 6.11 -5.02 14.51
N VAL A 48 4.98 -4.31 14.51
CA VAL A 48 4.77 -3.12 15.32
C VAL A 48 3.53 -3.27 16.19
N GLY A 49 3.66 -2.92 17.46
CA GLY A 49 2.53 -2.73 18.37
C GLY A 49 2.82 -3.10 19.82
N PRO A 50 1.84 -2.92 20.71
CA PRO A 50 2.02 -3.18 22.13
C PRO A 50 2.07 -4.69 22.44
N VAL A 51 3.04 -5.08 23.26
CA VAL A 51 3.20 -6.42 23.83
C VAL A 51 3.12 -6.34 25.35
N LYS A 52 2.01 -6.85 25.90
CA LYS A 52 1.76 -7.07 27.33
C LYS A 52 1.23 -8.48 27.51
N GLU A 53 1.36 -9.02 28.72
CA GLU A 53 0.80 -10.31 29.10
C GLU A 53 -0.68 -10.44 28.72
N THR A 54 -1.52 -9.53 29.22
CA THR A 54 -2.98 -9.56 29.02
C THR A 54 -3.43 -9.08 27.64
N LYS A 55 -2.54 -8.43 26.88
CA LYS A 55 -2.89 -7.80 25.60
C LYS A 55 -1.68 -7.66 24.69
N VAL A 56 -1.71 -8.42 23.61
CA VAL A 56 -0.79 -8.33 22.49
C VAL A 56 -1.55 -7.84 21.27
N ARG A 57 -1.05 -6.78 20.63
CA ARG A 57 -1.54 -6.32 19.33
C ARG A 57 -0.35 -6.07 18.43
N LEU A 58 -0.26 -6.81 17.32
CA LEU A 58 0.84 -6.69 16.37
C LEU A 58 0.32 -6.52 14.95
N GLN A 59 0.99 -5.69 14.17
CA GLN A 59 0.77 -5.53 12.74
C GLN A 59 2.10 -5.49 12.00
N ARG A 60 2.14 -5.99 10.77
CA ARG A 60 3.28 -5.77 9.88
C ARG A 60 3.20 -4.33 9.38
N VAL A 61 4.21 -3.52 9.65
CA VAL A 61 4.37 -2.19 9.06
C VAL A 61 5.37 -2.30 7.93
N ILE A 62 4.95 -1.90 6.73
CA ILE A 62 5.79 -1.78 5.54
C ILE A 62 5.99 -0.27 5.32
N PRO A 63 7.23 0.23 5.21
CA PRO A 63 7.50 1.65 5.01
C PRO A 63 6.69 2.24 3.84
N MET A 64 6.01 3.37 4.10
CA MET A 64 5.13 4.13 3.17
C MET A 64 4.00 3.34 2.49
N PHE A 65 3.81 2.06 2.82
CA PHE A 65 2.68 1.29 2.32
C PHE A 65 1.69 1.08 3.45
N GLN A 66 0.59 1.83 3.40
CA GLN A 66 -0.51 1.69 4.34
C GLN A 66 -1.64 0.93 3.68
N ASN A 67 -2.07 -0.14 4.35
CA ASN A 67 -3.23 -0.91 3.96
C ASN A 67 -4.06 -1.15 5.23
N SER A 68 -5.20 -0.49 5.33
CA SER A 68 -6.11 -0.62 6.49
C SER A 68 -6.83 -1.98 6.52
N PHE A 69 -6.82 -2.71 5.41
CA PHE A 69 -7.44 -4.04 5.26
C PHE A 69 -6.45 -5.19 5.53
N LYS A 70 -5.24 -4.90 6.03
CA LYS A 70 -4.31 -5.95 6.43
C LYS A 70 -4.69 -6.56 7.79
N PRO A 71 -4.41 -7.85 8.03
CA PRO A 71 -4.66 -8.47 9.33
C PRO A 71 -3.71 -7.91 10.39
N SER A 72 -4.24 -7.68 11.58
CA SER A 72 -3.47 -7.49 12.81
C SER A 72 -3.69 -8.68 13.73
N PHE A 73 -2.65 -9.12 14.42
CA PHE A 73 -2.78 -10.10 15.48
C PHE A 73 -3.33 -9.43 16.73
N PHE A 74 -4.36 -10.04 17.33
CA PHE A 74 -4.93 -9.66 18.62
C PHE A 74 -4.94 -10.90 19.51
N GLY A 75 -4.23 -10.84 20.63
CA GLY A 75 -4.13 -11.98 21.53
C GLY A 75 -3.72 -11.60 22.94
N ARG A 76 -3.44 -12.63 23.74
CA ARG A 76 -2.93 -12.54 25.11
C ARG A 76 -2.12 -13.79 25.44
N PHE A 77 -1.25 -13.69 26.42
CA PHE A 77 -0.60 -14.86 26.98
C PHE A 77 -1.54 -15.56 27.96
N ASP A 78 -1.63 -16.87 27.85
CA ASP A 78 -2.34 -17.75 28.76
C ASP A 78 -1.34 -18.78 29.31
N VAL A 79 -1.33 -18.96 30.63
CA VAL A 79 -0.56 -20.04 31.28
C VAL A 79 -1.46 -21.25 31.40
N ARG A 80 -1.01 -22.37 30.83
CA ARG A 80 -1.68 -23.67 30.89
C ARG A 80 -0.77 -24.68 31.61
N PRO A 81 -1.30 -25.82 32.10
CA PRO A 81 -0.49 -26.82 32.79
C PRO A 81 0.72 -27.33 32.00
N ASP A 82 0.63 -27.31 30.67
CA ASP A 82 1.62 -27.81 29.73
C ASP A 82 2.51 -26.71 29.10
N GLY A 83 2.38 -25.46 29.58
CA GLY A 83 3.26 -24.35 29.21
C GLY A 83 2.56 -23.01 29.01
N VAL A 84 3.30 -22.05 28.46
CA VAL A 84 2.81 -20.71 28.14
C VAL A 84 2.39 -20.63 26.67
N TYR A 85 1.21 -20.10 26.42
CA TYR A 85 0.62 -19.96 25.09
C TYR A 85 0.30 -18.51 24.79
N LEU A 86 0.61 -18.05 23.58
CA LEU A 86 0.07 -16.81 23.04
C LEU A 86 -1.15 -17.15 22.17
N SER A 87 -2.35 -16.96 22.71
CA SER A 87 -3.61 -17.28 22.05
C SER A 87 -4.24 -16.02 21.48
N GLY A 88 -4.81 -16.09 20.28
CA GLY A 88 -5.43 -14.93 19.66
C GLY A 88 -6.01 -15.20 18.27
N ARG A 89 -6.08 -14.13 17.48
CA ARG A 89 -6.57 -14.18 16.10
C ARG A 89 -5.96 -13.08 15.24
N PHE A 90 -5.82 -13.38 13.96
CA PHE A 90 -5.61 -12.40 12.91
C PHE A 90 -6.95 -11.83 12.47
N SER A 91 -7.11 -10.52 12.58
CA SER A 91 -8.35 -9.82 12.23
C SER A 91 -8.04 -8.42 11.69
N LEU A 92 -8.94 -7.87 10.90
CA LEU A 92 -8.96 -6.42 10.62
C LEU A 92 -9.12 -5.62 11.93
N LEU A 93 -8.65 -4.38 11.91
CA LEU A 93 -8.89 -3.45 13.01
C LEU A 93 -10.39 -3.23 13.22
N PRO A 94 -10.90 -3.22 14.47
CA PRO A 94 -12.32 -2.99 14.74
C PRO A 94 -12.86 -1.71 14.11
N LEU A 95 -12.07 -0.63 14.15
CA LEU A 95 -12.44 0.65 13.53
C LEU A 95 -12.71 0.52 12.03
N VAL A 96 -11.91 -0.28 11.31
CA VAL A 96 -12.09 -0.51 9.87
C VAL A 96 -13.38 -1.29 9.62
N LYS A 97 -13.69 -2.30 10.45
CA LYS A 97 -14.95 -3.04 10.35
C LYS A 97 -16.17 -2.15 10.57
N ILE A 98 -16.11 -1.27 11.58
CA ILE A 98 -17.18 -0.32 11.90
C ILE A 98 -17.38 0.66 10.75
N PHE A 99 -16.29 1.33 10.33
CA PHE A 99 -16.32 2.29 9.22
C PHE A 99 -16.88 1.67 7.95
N MET A 100 -16.38 0.50 7.56
CA MET A 100 -16.84 -0.19 6.35
C MET A 100 -18.30 -0.64 6.45
N THR A 101 -18.76 -1.05 7.63
CA THR A 101 -20.17 -1.41 7.84
C THR A 101 -21.07 -0.19 7.70
N PHE A 102 -20.69 0.92 8.33
CA PHE A 102 -21.40 2.19 8.20
C PHE A 102 -21.43 2.67 6.74
N TRP A 103 -20.28 2.69 6.07
CA TRP A 103 -20.17 3.20 4.71
C TRP A 103 -20.92 2.32 3.70
N LEU A 104 -20.70 1.00 3.69
CA LEU A 104 -21.41 0.09 2.79
C LEU A 104 -22.91 0.09 3.09
N GLY A 105 -23.29 0.00 4.37
CA GLY A 105 -24.69 0.07 4.79
C GLY A 105 -25.37 1.37 4.35
N GLY A 106 -24.71 2.51 4.55
CA GLY A 106 -25.18 3.81 4.11
C GLY A 106 -25.38 3.90 2.60
N THR A 107 -24.40 3.42 1.81
CA THR A 107 -24.54 3.40 0.34
C THR A 107 -25.71 2.53 -0.13
N ILE A 108 -25.96 1.40 0.52
CA ILE A 108 -27.10 0.52 0.20
C ILE A 108 -28.42 1.21 0.54
N VAL A 109 -28.55 1.78 1.75
CA VAL A 109 -29.77 2.47 2.19
C VAL A 109 -30.10 3.65 1.27
N ILE A 110 -29.11 4.50 0.98
CA ILE A 110 -29.30 5.65 0.08
C ILE A 110 -29.67 5.17 -1.34
N GLY A 111 -29.04 4.09 -1.82
CA GLY A 111 -29.37 3.48 -3.11
C GLY A 111 -30.84 3.02 -3.18
N VAL A 112 -31.35 2.39 -2.12
CA VAL A 112 -32.76 1.97 -2.03
C VAL A 112 -33.70 3.19 -2.02
N VAL A 113 -33.36 4.25 -1.27
CA VAL A 113 -34.16 5.50 -1.25
C VAL A 113 -34.21 6.14 -2.63
N PHE A 114 -33.07 6.23 -3.34
CA PHE A 114 -33.06 6.73 -4.72
C PHE A 114 -33.87 5.85 -5.67
N GLY A 115 -33.82 4.52 -5.50
CA GLY A 115 -34.64 3.60 -6.28
C GLY A 115 -36.14 3.79 -6.04
N ALA A 116 -36.56 3.96 -4.79
CA ALA A 116 -37.94 4.24 -4.43
C ALA A 116 -38.40 5.62 -4.96
N GLY A 117 -37.53 6.63 -4.89
CA GLY A 117 -37.77 7.96 -5.46
C GLY A 117 -37.90 7.92 -7.00
N ALA A 118 -37.08 7.12 -7.67
CA ALA A 118 -37.19 6.93 -9.12
C ALA A 118 -38.54 6.34 -9.53
N GLN A 119 -39.07 5.37 -8.76
CA GLN A 119 -40.37 4.76 -9.02
C GLN A 119 -41.56 5.68 -8.66
N SER A 120 -41.46 6.43 -7.57
CA SER A 120 -42.58 7.23 -7.04
C SER A 120 -42.65 8.65 -7.60
N GLN A 121 -41.51 9.24 -7.97
CA GLN A 121 -41.40 10.67 -8.34
C GLN A 121 -40.79 10.88 -9.72
N GLY A 122 -40.52 9.81 -10.49
CA GLY A 122 -39.89 9.91 -11.81
C GLY A 122 -38.43 10.38 -11.76
N ALA A 123 -37.78 10.27 -10.59
CA ALA A 123 -36.38 10.65 -10.44
C ALA A 123 -35.46 9.75 -11.28
N SER A 124 -34.31 10.30 -11.68
CA SER A 124 -33.31 9.59 -12.48
C SER A 124 -32.74 8.36 -11.76
N PRO A 125 -32.66 7.17 -12.41
CA PRO A 125 -32.13 5.95 -11.79
C PRO A 125 -30.61 6.00 -11.59
N TRP A 126 -29.91 6.99 -12.16
CA TRP A 126 -28.45 7.10 -12.06
C TRP A 126 -27.96 7.25 -10.62
N GLY A 127 -28.75 7.85 -9.72
CA GLY A 127 -28.41 7.95 -8.30
C GLY A 127 -28.35 6.57 -7.61
N MET A 128 -29.34 5.72 -7.89
CA MET A 128 -29.37 4.33 -7.40
C MET A 128 -28.19 3.52 -7.95
N LEU A 129 -27.94 3.60 -9.26
CA LEU A 129 -26.82 2.89 -9.90
C LEU A 129 -25.47 3.36 -9.35
N GLY A 130 -25.30 4.66 -9.12
CA GLY A 130 -24.10 5.22 -8.50
C GLY A 130 -23.86 4.66 -7.10
N CYS A 131 -24.90 4.57 -6.28
CA CYS A 131 -24.81 4.00 -4.93
C CYS A 131 -24.40 2.52 -4.95
N PHE A 132 -25.04 1.68 -5.78
CA PHE A 132 -24.66 0.26 -5.88
C PHE A 132 -23.28 0.05 -6.50
N GLY A 133 -22.90 0.89 -7.46
CA GLY A 133 -21.54 0.93 -8.00
C GLY A 133 -20.51 1.23 -6.91
N MET A 134 -20.81 2.19 -6.02
CA MET A 134 -19.95 2.54 -4.88
C MET A 134 -19.87 1.41 -3.84
N THR A 135 -20.96 0.70 -3.58
CA THR A 135 -20.96 -0.51 -2.75
C THR A 135 -20.08 -1.60 -3.34
N ALA A 136 -20.24 -1.90 -4.64
CA ALA A 136 -19.43 -2.89 -5.34
C ALA A 136 -17.94 -2.52 -5.34
N PHE A 137 -17.63 -1.24 -5.57
CA PHE A 137 -16.28 -0.70 -5.45
C PHE A 137 -15.70 -0.91 -4.05
N GLY A 138 -16.48 -0.62 -3.00
CA GLY A 138 -16.06 -0.83 -1.62
C GLY A 138 -15.75 -2.29 -1.26
N ILE A 139 -16.55 -3.22 -1.78
CA ILE A 139 -16.31 -4.67 -1.64
C ILE A 139 -15.01 -5.06 -2.37
N GLY A 140 -14.83 -4.57 -3.61
CA GLY A 140 -13.61 -4.77 -4.39
C GLY A 140 -12.37 -4.22 -3.68
N LEU A 141 -12.47 -3.06 -3.05
CA LEU A 141 -11.40 -2.44 -2.28
C LEU A 141 -10.98 -3.28 -1.07
N ILE A 142 -11.94 -3.85 -0.33
CA ILE A 142 -11.64 -4.81 0.76
C ILE A 142 -10.94 -6.05 0.22
N ALA A 143 -11.48 -6.63 -0.86
CA ALA A 143 -10.93 -7.85 -1.46
C ALA A 143 -9.49 -7.65 -1.93
N LEU A 144 -9.23 -6.55 -2.64
CA LEU A 144 -7.89 -6.16 -3.08
C LEU A 144 -6.96 -5.91 -1.89
N GLY A 145 -7.42 -5.16 -0.88
CA GLY A 145 -6.64 -4.90 0.33
C GLY A 145 -6.24 -6.17 1.06
N LYS A 146 -7.17 -7.13 1.23
CA LYS A 146 -6.86 -8.44 1.81
C LYS A 146 -5.89 -9.25 0.96
N TRP A 147 -6.09 -9.25 -0.36
CA TRP A 147 -5.22 -9.96 -1.29
C TRP A 147 -3.78 -9.42 -1.27
N LEU A 148 -3.61 -8.09 -1.15
CA LEU A 148 -2.30 -7.44 -1.01
C LEU A 148 -1.61 -7.81 0.31
N ALA A 149 -2.38 -8.12 1.36
CA ALA A 149 -1.89 -8.48 2.70
C ALA A 149 -1.94 -9.99 3.00
N ARG A 150 -2.15 -10.84 1.99
CA ARG A 150 -2.36 -12.29 2.18
C ARG A 150 -1.21 -13.00 2.92
N ASN A 151 0.02 -12.51 2.75
CA ASN A 151 1.21 -13.07 3.39
C ASN A 151 1.50 -12.46 4.77
N ASP A 152 0.79 -11.41 5.20
CA ASP A 152 1.13 -10.67 6.42
C ASP A 152 0.85 -11.48 7.69
N ALA A 153 -0.18 -12.32 7.68
CA ALA A 153 -0.47 -13.22 8.80
C ALA A 153 0.63 -14.27 8.99
N ASP A 154 1.07 -14.90 7.91
CA ASP A 154 2.15 -15.89 7.93
C ASP A 154 3.48 -15.26 8.34
N TRP A 155 3.79 -14.09 7.78
CA TRP A 155 4.98 -13.32 8.13
C TRP A 155 5.00 -12.96 9.63
N LEU A 156 3.88 -12.44 10.16
CA LEU A 156 3.76 -12.14 11.59
C LEU A 156 3.86 -13.39 12.45
N SER A 157 3.25 -14.49 11.99
CA SER A 157 3.29 -15.78 12.69
C SER A 157 4.73 -16.30 12.80
N ASN A 158 5.54 -16.11 11.76
CA ASN A 158 6.97 -16.46 11.78
C ASN A 158 7.76 -15.59 12.76
N VAL A 159 7.51 -14.28 12.79
CA VAL A 159 8.16 -13.38 13.78
C VAL A 159 7.79 -13.80 15.20
N ILE A 160 6.50 -14.05 15.47
CA ILE A 160 6.01 -14.49 16.78
C ILE A 160 6.63 -15.84 17.16
N ARG A 161 6.57 -16.83 16.27
CA ARG A 161 7.09 -18.18 16.52
C ARG A 161 8.59 -18.15 16.77
N THR A 162 9.34 -17.39 16.00
CA THR A 162 10.79 -17.23 16.20
C THR A 162 11.09 -16.61 17.56
N ALA A 163 10.38 -15.54 17.93
CA ALA A 163 10.55 -14.89 19.23
C ALA A 163 10.25 -15.81 20.43
N LEU A 164 9.30 -16.73 20.28
CA LEU A 164 8.82 -17.61 21.34
C LEU A 164 9.48 -18.99 21.36
N GLN A 165 10.24 -19.37 20.33
CA GLN A 165 10.83 -20.72 20.22
C GLN A 165 12.34 -20.73 19.99
N ALA A 166 12.92 -19.71 19.36
CA ALA A 166 14.35 -19.72 19.05
C ALA A 166 15.18 -19.32 20.30
N PRO A 167 16.24 -20.09 20.65
CA PRO A 167 17.17 -19.72 21.71
C PRO A 167 17.79 -18.33 21.46
N ASN A 168 18.22 -18.07 20.22
CA ASN A 168 18.84 -16.83 19.75
C ASN A 168 17.88 -16.03 18.83
N ALA A 169 16.68 -15.72 19.34
CA ALA A 169 15.62 -15.09 18.58
C ALA A 169 16.00 -13.74 17.93
N LEU A 170 16.85 -12.93 18.59
CA LEU A 170 17.18 -11.58 18.11
C LEU A 170 18.03 -11.58 16.83
N GLU A 171 18.98 -12.51 16.71
CA GLU A 171 19.77 -12.67 15.49
C GLU A 171 18.92 -13.27 14.36
N SER A 172 18.21 -14.36 14.63
CA SER A 172 17.40 -15.07 13.63
C SER A 172 16.23 -14.26 13.08
N VAL A 173 15.58 -13.41 13.89
CA VAL A 173 14.58 -12.45 13.43
C VAL A 173 15.22 -11.42 12.50
N SER A 174 16.37 -10.86 12.86
CA SER A 174 17.09 -9.90 12.01
C SER A 174 17.49 -10.49 10.64
N THR A 175 17.99 -11.74 10.62
CA THR A 175 18.40 -12.42 9.39
C THR A 175 17.21 -12.82 8.51
N ASN A 176 16.08 -13.24 9.10
CA ASN A 176 14.88 -13.57 8.31
C ASN A 176 14.12 -12.32 7.82
N LEU A 177 14.17 -11.21 8.56
CA LEU A 177 13.59 -9.93 8.14
C LEU A 177 14.33 -9.30 6.94
N THR A 178 15.59 -9.65 6.75
CA THR A 178 16.44 -9.16 5.65
C THR A 178 16.40 -10.05 4.42
N ARG A 179 15.87 -11.27 4.50
CA ARG A 179 15.74 -12.16 3.35
C ARG A 179 14.68 -11.62 2.38
N PRO A 180 15.03 -11.33 1.11
CA PRO A 180 14.06 -10.85 0.13
C PRO A 180 12.94 -11.89 -0.06
N GLU A 181 11.68 -11.46 -0.08
CA GLU A 181 10.56 -12.39 -0.37
C GLU A 181 10.77 -13.08 -1.72
N PRO A 182 10.44 -14.39 -1.84
CA PRO A 182 10.55 -15.10 -3.11
C PRO A 182 9.60 -14.47 -4.15
N GLY A 183 10.16 -14.13 -5.32
CA GLY A 183 9.43 -13.49 -6.43
C GLY A 183 9.51 -11.95 -6.44
N THR A 184 8.61 -11.31 -7.18
CA THR A 184 8.50 -9.85 -7.22
C THR A 184 7.67 -9.36 -6.03
N PRO A 185 8.22 -8.50 -5.15
CA PRO A 185 7.51 -7.93 -4.01
C PRO A 185 6.20 -7.26 -4.43
N THR A 186 5.17 -7.38 -3.59
CA THR A 186 3.84 -6.78 -3.85
C THR A 186 3.92 -5.28 -4.13
N VAL A 187 4.80 -4.57 -3.43
CA VAL A 187 5.03 -3.14 -3.66
C VAL A 187 5.44 -2.83 -5.11
N LEU A 188 6.36 -3.61 -5.69
CA LEU A 188 6.79 -3.42 -7.07
C LEU A 188 5.68 -3.78 -8.06
N LYS A 189 4.86 -4.79 -7.76
CA LYS A 189 3.68 -5.14 -8.59
C LYS A 189 2.66 -4.01 -8.62
N VAL A 190 2.36 -3.41 -7.46
CA VAL A 190 1.43 -2.28 -7.34
C VAL A 190 1.97 -1.06 -8.07
N SER A 191 3.25 -0.71 -7.87
CA SER A 191 3.88 0.41 -8.56
C SER A 191 3.90 0.21 -10.08
N ALA A 192 4.25 -0.99 -10.56
CA ALA A 192 4.20 -1.32 -11.98
C ALA A 192 2.75 -1.24 -12.53
N GLY A 193 1.78 -1.82 -11.83
CA GLY A 193 0.38 -1.77 -12.23
C GLY A 193 -0.17 -0.35 -12.32
N PHE A 194 0.18 0.51 -11.36
CA PHE A 194 -0.18 1.94 -11.39
C PHE A 194 0.42 2.66 -12.60
N LEU A 195 1.70 2.45 -12.88
CA LEU A 195 2.37 3.07 -14.03
C LEU A 195 1.78 2.58 -15.37
N ILE A 196 1.46 1.29 -15.49
CA ILE A 196 0.77 0.74 -16.67
C ILE A 196 -0.59 1.40 -16.83
N LEU A 197 -1.40 1.43 -15.78
CA LEU A 197 -2.74 2.01 -15.82
C LEU A 197 -2.69 3.49 -16.20
N ALA A 198 -1.81 4.27 -15.58
CA ALA A 198 -1.65 5.68 -15.89
C ALA A 198 -1.17 5.90 -17.33
N GLY A 199 -0.21 5.10 -17.83
CA GLY A 199 0.22 5.12 -19.23
C GLY A 199 -0.92 4.79 -20.20
N VAL A 200 -1.73 3.77 -19.91
CA VAL A 200 -2.89 3.39 -20.74
C VAL A 200 -3.96 4.48 -20.74
N VAL A 201 -4.27 5.08 -19.58
CA VAL A 201 -5.23 6.19 -19.49
C VAL A 201 -4.74 7.40 -20.29
N ASN A 202 -3.45 7.72 -20.23
CA ASN A 202 -2.86 8.80 -21.01
C ASN A 202 -2.92 8.51 -22.51
N LEU A 203 -2.63 7.28 -22.95
CA LEU A 203 -2.81 6.89 -24.37
C LEU A 203 -4.27 7.00 -24.80
N ALA A 204 -5.21 6.50 -24.01
CA ALA A 204 -6.64 6.61 -24.30
C ALA A 204 -7.08 8.09 -24.40
N THR A 205 -6.47 8.98 -23.62
CA THR A 205 -6.69 10.43 -23.69
C THR A 205 -6.21 11.02 -25.02
N VAL A 206 -5.04 10.60 -25.50
CA VAL A 206 -4.49 11.00 -26.80
C VAL A 206 -5.36 10.51 -27.95
N TYR A 207 -5.73 9.23 -27.98
CA TYR A 207 -6.55 8.64 -29.04
C TYR A 207 -8.02 9.09 -28.99
N GLY A 208 -8.54 9.39 -27.80
CA GLY A 208 -9.91 9.85 -27.60
C GLY A 208 -10.13 11.35 -27.83
N ASN A 209 -9.11 12.09 -28.28
CA ASN A 209 -9.13 13.56 -28.43
C ASN A 209 -9.54 14.31 -27.14
N ARG A 210 -9.13 13.79 -25.97
CA ARG A 210 -9.45 14.37 -24.65
C ARG A 210 -8.25 15.08 -24.03
N LEU A 211 -7.45 15.77 -24.84
CA LEU A 211 -6.24 16.41 -24.37
C LEU A 211 -6.51 17.36 -23.19
N PRO A 212 -5.57 17.44 -22.23
CA PRO A 212 -5.73 18.33 -21.09
C PRO A 212 -5.89 19.77 -21.57
N LYS A 213 -6.89 20.46 -21.02
CA LYS A 213 -7.16 21.88 -21.26
C LYS A 213 -6.74 22.66 -20.02
N GLY A 214 -6.03 23.75 -20.20
CA GLY A 214 -5.59 24.62 -19.11
C GLY A 214 -4.50 25.59 -19.54
N PRO A 215 -4.12 26.55 -18.68
CA PRO A 215 -3.19 27.62 -19.03
C PRO A 215 -1.82 27.11 -19.49
N VAL A 216 -1.36 25.99 -18.92
CA VAL A 216 -0.10 25.34 -19.32
C VAL A 216 -0.22 24.65 -20.67
N ALA A 217 -1.31 23.91 -20.89
CA ALA A 217 -1.53 23.19 -22.15
C ALA A 217 -1.72 24.16 -23.33
N ALA A 218 -2.27 25.35 -23.09
CA ALA A 218 -2.47 26.39 -24.09
C ALA A 218 -1.17 26.99 -24.64
N GLN A 219 -0.02 26.74 -23.99
CA GLN A 219 1.28 27.23 -24.45
C GLN A 219 1.96 26.34 -25.50
N PHE A 220 1.41 25.15 -25.72
CA PHE A 220 2.00 24.15 -26.61
C PHE A 220 1.03 23.81 -27.73
N ASP A 221 1.57 23.63 -28.93
CA ASP A 221 0.77 23.18 -30.06
C ASP A 221 0.23 21.77 -29.83
N GLU A 222 -0.99 21.53 -30.32
CA GLU A 222 -1.69 20.26 -30.12
C GLU A 222 -0.89 19.03 -30.60
N PRO A 223 -0.21 19.04 -31.77
CA PRO A 223 0.60 17.91 -32.22
C PRO A 223 1.77 17.61 -31.27
N PHE A 224 2.39 18.65 -30.71
CA PHE A 224 3.46 18.50 -29.74
C PHE A 224 2.94 17.87 -28.45
N LEU A 225 1.83 18.38 -27.92
CA LEU A 225 1.23 17.89 -26.68
C LEU A 225 0.81 16.41 -26.80
N ARG A 226 0.20 16.02 -27.93
CA ARG A 226 -0.14 14.63 -28.24
C ARG A 226 1.09 13.72 -28.23
N THR A 227 2.14 14.15 -28.93
CA THR A 227 3.38 13.38 -29.05
C THR A 227 4.07 13.23 -27.70
N ALA A 228 4.18 14.31 -26.92
CA ALA A 228 4.79 14.29 -25.60
C ALA A 228 4.04 13.36 -24.63
N ILE A 229 2.70 13.42 -24.59
CA ILE A 229 1.89 12.54 -23.73
C ILE A 229 2.03 11.08 -24.19
N ALA A 230 2.03 10.81 -25.49
CA ALA A 230 2.23 9.45 -26.01
C ALA A 230 3.60 8.88 -25.63
N ILE A 231 4.68 9.64 -25.82
CA ILE A 231 6.03 9.24 -25.43
C ILE A 231 6.09 8.97 -23.92
N MET A 232 5.57 9.88 -23.10
CA MET A 232 5.53 9.73 -21.64
C MET A 232 4.81 8.44 -21.24
N SER A 233 3.70 8.13 -21.90
CA SER A 233 2.90 6.93 -21.64
C SER A 233 3.68 5.65 -21.95
N VAL A 234 4.39 5.61 -23.08
CA VAL A 234 5.26 4.49 -23.45
C VAL A 234 6.40 4.33 -22.44
N VAL A 235 7.02 5.42 -22.01
CA VAL A 235 8.06 5.42 -20.98
C VAL A 235 7.53 4.87 -19.66
N MET A 236 6.33 5.27 -19.23
CA MET A 236 5.70 4.75 -18.00
C MET A 236 5.47 3.24 -18.06
N ILE A 237 4.98 2.73 -19.21
CA ILE A 237 4.76 1.30 -19.41
C ILE A 237 6.10 0.54 -19.44
N ALA A 238 7.12 1.05 -20.12
CA ALA A 238 8.45 0.44 -20.16
C ALA A 238 9.11 0.41 -18.78
N LEU A 239 9.03 1.51 -18.02
CA LEU A 239 9.47 1.57 -16.62
C LEU A 239 8.74 0.55 -15.76
N ALA A 240 7.42 0.43 -15.91
CA ALA A 240 6.63 -0.54 -15.16
C ALA A 240 7.09 -1.99 -15.40
N ILE A 241 7.35 -2.36 -16.65
CA ILE A 241 7.88 -3.68 -17.01
C ILE A 241 9.24 -3.91 -16.35
N GLY A 242 10.15 -2.93 -16.45
CA GLY A 242 11.46 -3.02 -15.82
C GLY A 242 11.41 -3.11 -14.29
N ILE A 243 10.48 -2.39 -13.66
CA ILE A 243 10.23 -2.45 -12.21
C ILE A 243 9.70 -3.83 -11.80
N TYR A 244 8.73 -4.37 -12.55
CA TYR A 244 8.19 -5.69 -12.30
C TYR A 244 9.25 -6.79 -12.44
N GLN A 245 10.13 -6.65 -13.43
CA GLN A 245 11.27 -7.53 -13.68
C GLN A 245 12.46 -7.29 -12.74
N ARG A 246 12.37 -6.31 -11.83
CA ARG A 246 13.40 -6.00 -10.83
C ARG A 246 14.75 -5.58 -11.43
N ARG A 247 14.75 -4.91 -12.60
CA ARG A 247 15.98 -4.40 -13.25
C ARG A 247 16.51 -3.14 -12.57
N LEU A 248 17.81 -3.09 -12.23
CA LEU A 248 18.40 -1.92 -11.57
C LEU A 248 18.30 -0.64 -12.41
N LEU A 249 18.43 -0.75 -13.73
CA LEU A 249 18.28 0.41 -14.63
C LEU A 249 16.88 1.03 -14.51
N ALA A 250 15.83 0.21 -14.43
CA ALA A 250 14.46 0.68 -14.27
C ALA A 250 14.25 1.37 -12.90
N TRP A 251 14.93 0.90 -11.85
CA TRP A 251 14.97 1.61 -10.57
C TRP A 251 15.61 2.99 -10.68
N ARG A 252 16.77 3.10 -11.34
CA ARG A 252 17.46 4.39 -11.55
C ARG A 252 16.60 5.35 -12.38
N LEU A 253 16.06 4.88 -13.49
CA LEU A 253 15.22 5.70 -14.38
C LEU A 253 13.89 6.08 -13.72
N GLY A 254 13.31 5.22 -12.88
CA GLY A 254 12.13 5.56 -12.08
C GLY A 254 12.41 6.67 -11.06
N LEU A 255 13.62 6.73 -10.50
CA LEU A 255 14.03 7.84 -9.64
C LEU A 255 14.14 9.15 -10.42
N VAL A 256 14.78 9.11 -11.60
CA VAL A 256 14.89 10.26 -12.50
C VAL A 256 13.49 10.75 -12.89
N PHE A 257 12.60 9.84 -13.25
CA PHE A 257 11.20 10.14 -13.59
C PHE A 257 10.48 10.84 -12.44
N LEU A 258 10.60 10.33 -11.20
CA LEU A 258 9.99 10.91 -10.02
C LEU A 258 10.49 12.34 -9.76
N VAL A 259 11.81 12.56 -9.86
CA VAL A 259 12.44 13.88 -9.66
C VAL A 259 12.08 14.85 -10.78
N ALA A 260 12.05 14.40 -12.03
CA ALA A 260 11.64 15.21 -13.17
C ALA A 260 10.17 15.62 -13.05
N SER A 261 9.28 14.69 -12.67
CA SER A 261 7.88 14.99 -12.37
C SER A 261 7.75 16.01 -11.25
N ALA A 262 8.59 15.93 -10.22
CA ALA A 262 8.62 16.90 -9.13
C ALA A 262 8.97 18.30 -9.60
N ALA A 263 10.03 18.42 -10.40
CA ALA A 263 10.46 19.68 -10.96
C ALA A 263 9.36 20.31 -11.82
N VAL A 264 8.69 19.52 -12.66
CA VAL A 264 7.57 20.00 -13.48
C VAL A 264 6.40 20.48 -12.61
N CYS A 265 5.99 19.73 -11.59
CA CYS A 265 4.91 20.15 -10.69
C CYS A 265 5.25 21.45 -9.94
N LEU A 266 6.49 21.58 -9.43
CA LEU A 266 6.95 22.80 -8.76
C LEU A 266 6.98 23.99 -9.71
N LEU A 267 7.50 23.81 -10.92
CA LEU A 267 7.49 24.85 -11.95
C LEU A 267 6.05 25.27 -12.27
N GLN A 268 5.09 24.34 -12.35
CA GLN A 268 3.70 24.69 -12.57
C GLN A 268 3.10 25.53 -11.43
N ILE A 269 3.34 25.15 -10.17
CA ILE A 269 2.89 25.91 -9.00
C ILE A 269 3.49 27.32 -9.01
N LEU A 270 4.78 27.45 -9.36
CA LEU A 270 5.53 28.71 -9.33
C LEU A 270 5.28 29.61 -10.56
N LEU A 271 4.95 29.05 -11.72
CA LEU A 271 4.80 29.81 -12.97
C LEU A 271 3.35 29.98 -13.42
N PHE A 272 2.45 29.05 -13.10
CA PHE A 272 1.14 28.93 -13.75
C PHE A 272 -0.05 28.78 -12.78
N SER A 273 0.09 29.23 -11.53
CA SER A 273 -1.04 29.23 -10.58
C SER A 273 -2.21 30.01 -11.18
N SER A 274 -3.29 29.29 -11.50
CA SER A 274 -4.46 29.85 -12.20
C SER A 274 -5.36 30.69 -11.28
N PHE A 275 -4.97 30.85 -10.02
CA PHE A 275 -5.69 31.58 -8.98
C PHE A 275 -4.86 32.77 -8.48
N PRO A 276 -5.50 33.87 -8.06
CA PRO A 276 -4.85 34.98 -7.39
C PRO A 276 -4.47 34.56 -5.95
N ASP A 277 -3.66 33.51 -5.82
CA ASP A 277 -3.24 33.00 -4.53
C ASP A 277 -2.14 33.90 -3.96
N PRO A 278 -2.23 34.33 -2.70
CA PRO A 278 -1.18 35.11 -2.06
C PRO A 278 0.13 34.32 -2.09
N LEU A 279 1.25 35.01 -2.34
CA LEU A 279 2.60 34.42 -2.48
C LEU A 279 2.93 33.40 -1.37
N GLY A 280 2.47 33.66 -0.14
CA GLY A 280 2.65 32.76 1.00
C GLY A 280 1.99 31.37 0.83
N LEU A 281 0.83 31.28 0.18
CA LEU A 281 0.17 30.00 -0.09
C LEU A 281 0.96 29.18 -1.11
N ARG A 282 1.47 29.82 -2.18
CA ARG A 282 2.30 29.17 -3.21
C ARG A 282 3.63 28.65 -2.64
N ILE A 283 4.24 29.42 -1.74
CA ILE A 283 5.43 28.98 -0.99
C ILE A 283 5.07 27.79 -0.10
N GLY A 284 3.96 27.87 0.64
CA GLY A 284 3.48 26.79 1.50
C GLY A 284 3.25 25.48 0.73
N GLU A 285 2.56 25.54 -0.40
CA GLU A 285 2.32 24.41 -1.30
C GLU A 285 3.63 23.84 -1.86
N SER A 286 4.55 24.71 -2.28
CA SER A 286 5.87 24.30 -2.78
C SER A 286 6.67 23.56 -1.71
N VAL A 287 6.68 24.07 -0.47
CA VAL A 287 7.35 23.42 0.67
C VAL A 287 6.69 22.08 0.99
N ALA A 288 5.36 22.02 1.05
CA ALA A 288 4.63 20.78 1.28
C ALA A 288 4.96 19.73 0.20
N MET A 289 5.02 20.15 -1.06
CA MET A 289 5.35 19.29 -2.17
C MET A 289 6.81 18.78 -2.11
N LEU A 290 7.77 19.64 -1.74
CA LEU A 290 9.15 19.23 -1.51
C LEU A 290 9.27 18.20 -0.39
N VAL A 291 8.51 18.35 0.70
CA VAL A 291 8.46 17.34 1.78
C VAL A 291 7.93 16.01 1.27
N VAL A 292 6.83 16.03 0.51
CA VAL A 292 6.26 14.83 -0.11
C VAL A 292 7.31 14.17 -1.01
N PHE A 293 7.97 14.92 -1.89
CA PHE A 293 8.99 14.36 -2.79
C PHE A 293 10.22 13.82 -2.06
N ALA A 294 10.68 14.46 -1.00
CA ALA A 294 11.78 13.96 -0.18
C ALA A 294 11.42 12.61 0.46
N VAL A 295 10.19 12.48 0.96
CA VAL A 295 9.64 11.24 1.52
C VAL A 295 9.58 10.13 0.46
N TRP A 296 9.02 10.43 -0.72
CA TRP A 296 8.93 9.47 -1.83
C TRP A 296 10.29 9.05 -2.38
N THR A 297 11.23 10.00 -2.51
CA THR A 297 12.60 9.73 -2.97
C THR A 297 13.33 8.81 -2.00
N ARG A 298 13.27 9.11 -0.71
CA ARG A 298 13.85 8.25 0.34
C ARG A 298 13.26 6.85 0.30
N TRP A 299 11.95 6.75 0.12
CA TRP A 299 11.26 5.47 0.02
C TRP A 299 11.67 4.68 -1.22
N TRP A 300 11.70 5.33 -2.39
CA TRP A 300 12.13 4.71 -3.64
C TRP A 300 13.56 4.17 -3.53
N TYR A 301 14.44 4.94 -2.87
CA TYR A 301 15.79 4.50 -2.58
C TYR A 301 15.82 3.25 -1.71
N ALA A 302 14.98 3.17 -0.67
CA ALA A 302 14.86 1.99 0.19
C ALA A 302 14.43 0.73 -0.58
N GLN A 303 13.68 0.87 -1.68
CA GLN A 303 13.29 -0.27 -2.53
C GLN A 303 14.45 -0.88 -3.33
N ARG A 304 15.65 -0.25 -3.36
CA ARG A 304 16.83 -0.74 -4.09
C ARG A 304 17.14 -2.20 -3.79
N VAL A 305 16.93 -2.65 -2.54
CA VAL A 305 17.17 -4.03 -2.09
C VAL A 305 16.43 -5.09 -2.91
N HIS A 306 15.37 -4.71 -3.61
CA HIS A 306 14.59 -5.60 -4.46
C HIS A 306 15.12 -5.69 -5.89
N PHE A 307 15.99 -4.80 -6.34
CA PHE A 307 16.48 -4.78 -7.72
C PHE A 307 17.79 -5.56 -7.84
N ARG A 308 17.97 -6.25 -8.96
CA ARG A 308 19.14 -7.07 -9.23
C ARG A 308 20.13 -6.31 -10.11
N GLU A 309 21.41 -6.42 -9.77
CA GLU A 309 22.54 -6.06 -10.64
C GLU A 309 22.71 -7.18 -11.68
N GLU A 310 21.76 -7.28 -12.60
CA GLU A 310 21.97 -8.01 -13.85
C GLU A 310 22.15 -6.93 -14.90
N ASP A 311 23.41 -6.69 -15.31
CA ASP A 311 23.90 -6.06 -16.56
C ASP A 311 25.29 -5.38 -16.36
N ALA A 312 26.33 -6.20 -16.17
CA ALA A 312 27.72 -5.84 -16.50
C ALA A 312 28.62 -7.07 -16.78
N ALA A 313 28.05 -8.24 -17.06
CA ALA A 313 28.82 -9.33 -17.66
C ALA A 313 28.74 -9.17 -19.18
N TRP A 314 29.63 -8.34 -19.72
CA TRP A 314 30.03 -8.47 -21.12
C TRP A 314 30.43 -9.94 -21.37
N PRO A 315 30.04 -10.58 -22.48
CA PRO A 315 30.54 -11.91 -22.79
C PRO A 315 32.05 -11.79 -23.03
N SER A 316 32.86 -12.01 -21.99
CA SER A 316 34.28 -12.24 -22.16
C SER A 316 34.41 -13.53 -22.97
N ASN A 317 34.86 -13.35 -24.21
CA ASN A 317 35.16 -14.36 -25.21
C ASN A 317 35.38 -15.76 -24.63
N ARG A 318 34.59 -16.72 -25.11
CA ARG A 318 35.09 -18.07 -25.29
C ARG A 318 36.07 -18.00 -26.47
N ALA A 319 37.36 -18.09 -26.15
CA ALA A 319 38.40 -18.59 -27.04
C ALA A 319 39.12 -19.70 -26.28
#